data_AF-A0A0F9IET4-F1
#
_entry.id   AF-A0A0F9IET4-F1
#
_cell.length_a   1.000
_cell.length_b   1.000
_cell.length_c   1.000
_cell.angle_alpha   90.00
_cell.angle_beta   90.00
_cell.angle_gamma   90.00
#
_symmetry.space_group_name_H-M   'P 1'
#
loop_
_entity.id
_entity.type
_entity.pdbx_description
1 polymer ?
#
loop_
_entity_poly.entity_id
_entity_poly.type
_entity_poly.pdbx_seq_one_letter_code
_entity_poly.pdbx_strand_id
1 'polypeptide(L)'
;MKTNVPVNHIYTHEGAVAKHINVEQQLRRSVMSCLLWEAQFYEDGVAIADRIAQIIPKVGTKKVAAIAIEAREKMKLRHMPLLIVREMARIQSFPDQFEFRSKVTTGGQMRKFEVPQYTQVGNAVPPLLGQKLGACLVKLTERL
;
A
#
# COMPACT_ATOMS: atom_id res chain seq x y z
N MET A 1 -39.05 -11.52 -8.06
CA MET A 1 -37.75 -10.82 -8.04
C MET A 1 -37.88 -9.57 -8.91
N LYS A 2 -37.81 -8.36 -8.34
CA LYS A 2 -37.91 -7.12 -9.12
C LYS A 2 -36.59 -6.91 -9.87
N THR A 3 -36.60 -7.08 -11.19
CA THR A 3 -35.43 -7.06 -12.09
C THR A 3 -35.07 -5.68 -12.61
N ASN A 4 -35.81 -4.63 -12.25
CA ASN A 4 -35.60 -3.28 -12.75
C ASN A 4 -35.17 -2.35 -11.60
N VAL A 5 -33.89 -2.44 -11.22
CA VAL A 5 -33.26 -1.45 -10.34
C VAL A 5 -32.60 -0.41 -11.24
N PRO A 6 -32.97 0.88 -11.15
CA PRO A 6 -32.36 1.91 -11.98
C PRO A 6 -30.85 1.98 -11.71
N VAL A 7 -30.06 1.90 -12.79
CA VAL A 7 -28.60 2.00 -12.70
C VAL A 7 -28.24 3.47 -12.50
N ASN A 8 -27.67 3.79 -11.35
CA ASN A 8 -27.16 5.13 -11.09
C ASN A 8 -25.89 5.37 -11.92
N HIS A 9 -25.97 6.27 -12.89
CA HIS A 9 -24.84 6.66 -13.71
C HIS A 9 -23.98 7.67 -12.94
N ILE A 10 -22.66 7.47 -12.99
CA ILE A 10 -21.67 8.44 -12.50
C ILE A 10 -21.26 9.25 -13.72
N TYR A 11 -21.02 10.55 -13.56
CA TYR A 11 -20.62 11.43 -14.66
C TYR A 11 -19.20 11.96 -14.42
N THR A 12 -18.44 12.15 -15.50
CA THR A 12 -17.15 12.85 -15.46
C THR A 12 -17.37 14.35 -15.28
N HIS A 13 -16.29 15.09 -15.02
CA HIS A 13 -16.33 16.56 -14.94
C HIS A 13 -16.91 17.19 -16.22
N GLU A 14 -16.60 16.61 -17.38
CA GLU A 14 -17.11 17.02 -18.70
C GLU A 14 -18.49 16.41 -19.05
N GLY A 15 -19.17 15.78 -18.09
CA GLY A 15 -20.56 15.31 -18.25
C GLY A 15 -20.74 13.97 -18.97
N ALA A 16 -19.66 13.23 -19.27
CA ALA A 16 -19.76 11.91 -19.91
C ALA A 16 -20.04 10.80 -18.87
N VAL A 17 -20.71 9.73 -19.28
CA VAL A 17 -20.98 8.57 -18.40
C VAL A 17 -19.68 7.87 -18.01
N ALA A 18 -19.40 7.81 -16.72
CA ALA A 18 -18.24 7.17 -16.11
C ALA A 18 -18.60 5.79 -15.53
N LYS A 19 -17.64 4.87 -15.57
CA LYS A 19 -17.75 3.56 -14.91
C LYS A 19 -17.21 3.64 -13.50
N HIS A 20 -17.90 3.00 -12.54
CA HIS A 20 -17.38 2.86 -11.19
C HIS A 20 -16.11 1.99 -11.20
N ILE A 21 -14.99 2.56 -10.77
CA ILE A 21 -13.71 1.86 -10.69
C ILE A 21 -13.54 1.32 -9.26
N ASN A 22 -13.19 0.05 -9.11
CA ASN A 22 -12.89 -0.53 -7.79
C ASN A 22 -11.64 0.14 -7.18
N VAL A 23 -11.56 0.24 -5.85
CA VAL A 23 -10.44 0.86 -5.11
C VAL A 23 -9.07 0.29 -5.51
N GLU A 24 -8.98 -1.03 -5.73
CA GLU A 24 -7.77 -1.66 -6.25
C GLU A 24 -7.36 -1.15 -7.64
N GLN A 25 -8.35 -0.99 -8.53
CA GLN A 25 -8.12 -0.47 -9.87
C GLN A 25 -7.77 1.03 -9.84
N GLN A 26 -8.35 1.80 -8.91
CA GLN A 26 -7.98 3.20 -8.68
C GLN A 26 -6.50 3.28 -8.26
N LEU A 27 -6.09 2.48 -7.27
CA LEU A 27 -4.69 2.41 -6.83
C LEU A 27 -3.76 2.06 -7.99
N ARG A 28 -4.07 0.98 -8.72
CA ARG A 28 -3.25 0.52 -9.86
C ARG A 28 -3.12 1.60 -10.94
N ARG A 29 -4.17 2.36 -11.23
CA ARG A 29 -4.10 3.46 -12.22
C ARG A 29 -3.17 4.57 -11.74
N SER A 30 -3.32 5.04 -10.50
CA SER A 30 -2.45 6.09 -9.94
C SER A 30 -0.98 5.66 -9.82
N VAL A 31 -0.74 4.39 -9.49
CA VAL A 31 0.61 3.83 -9.39
C VAL A 31 1.29 3.74 -10.76
N MET A 32 0.54 3.41 -11.82
CA MET A 32 1.11 3.11 -13.14
C MET A 32 1.18 4.32 -14.07
N SER A 33 0.44 5.40 -13.82
CA SER A 33 0.47 6.65 -14.61
C SER A 33 1.72 7.51 -14.32
N CYS A 34 2.85 6.85 -14.12
CA CYS A 34 3.85 7.22 -13.14
C CYS A 34 4.58 8.55 -13.41
N LEU A 35 4.12 9.62 -12.75
CA LEU A 35 4.84 10.88 -12.54
C LEU A 35 4.61 11.35 -11.09
N LEU A 36 5.15 10.58 -10.14
CA LEU A 36 4.87 10.72 -8.69
C LEU A 36 5.13 12.13 -8.15
N TRP A 37 6.01 12.89 -8.80
CA TRP A 37 6.42 14.24 -8.41
C TRP A 37 6.33 15.24 -9.56
N GLU A 38 5.69 14.87 -10.68
CA GLU A 38 5.51 15.80 -11.79
C GLU A 38 4.04 16.16 -11.93
N ALA A 39 3.78 17.43 -12.21
CA ALA A 39 2.44 17.91 -12.47
C ALA A 39 1.87 17.24 -13.73
N GLN A 40 0.71 16.62 -13.59
CA GLN A 40 -0.17 16.24 -14.69
C GLN A 40 -1.07 17.40 -15.08
N PHE A 41 -1.62 17.31 -16.28
CA PHE A 41 -2.56 18.30 -16.84
C PHE A 41 -3.73 18.65 -15.90
N TYR A 42 -4.12 17.73 -15.00
CA TYR A 42 -5.23 17.91 -14.05
C TYR A 42 -4.82 17.80 -12.57
N GLU A 43 -3.58 17.40 -12.25
CA GLU A 43 -3.18 17.05 -10.88
C GLU A 43 -1.71 17.32 -10.60
N ASP A 44 -1.40 17.88 -9.44
CA ASP A 44 -0.02 18.01 -8.97
C ASP A 44 0.56 16.67 -8.47
N GLY A 45 1.88 16.49 -8.55
CA GLY A 45 2.57 15.27 -8.12
C GLY A 45 2.39 14.98 -6.62
N VAL A 46 2.40 16.01 -5.77
CA VAL A 46 2.16 15.83 -4.32
C VAL A 46 0.75 15.26 -4.08
N ALA A 47 -0.25 15.73 -4.84
CA ALA A 47 -1.62 15.24 -4.73
C ALA A 47 -1.74 13.75 -5.14
N ILE A 48 -0.90 13.26 -6.06
CA ILE A 48 -0.84 11.85 -6.44
C ILE A 48 -0.28 10.99 -5.29
N ALA A 49 0.80 11.44 -4.66
CA ALA A 49 1.40 10.73 -3.53
C ALA A 49 0.44 10.65 -2.34
N ASP A 50 -0.21 11.76 -2.00
CA ASP A 50 -1.21 11.82 -0.92
C ASP A 50 -2.42 10.92 -1.22
N ARG A 51 -2.89 10.90 -2.47
CA ARG A 51 -3.96 10.01 -2.90
C ARG A 51 -3.57 8.53 -2.75
N ILE A 52 -2.37 8.17 -3.17
CA ILE A 52 -1.87 6.79 -3.03
C ILE A 52 -1.85 6.41 -1.54
N ALA A 53 -1.35 7.29 -0.67
CA ALA A 53 -1.34 7.08 0.78
C ALA A 53 -2.75 6.90 1.36
N GLN A 54 -3.76 7.64 0.88
CA GLN A 54 -5.15 7.48 1.31
C GLN A 54 -5.83 6.20 0.80
N ILE A 55 -5.43 5.70 -0.36
CA ILE A 55 -6.04 4.52 -0.99
C ILE A 55 -5.43 3.22 -0.46
N ILE A 56 -4.13 3.17 -0.18
CA ILE A 56 -3.44 1.95 0.29
C ILE A 56 -4.15 1.26 1.47
N PRO A 57 -4.57 1.95 2.55
CA PRO A 57 -5.26 1.33 3.68
C PRO A 57 -6.60 0.67 3.30
N LYS A 58 -7.22 1.10 2.19
CA LYS A 58 -8.51 0.61 1.71
C LYS A 58 -8.37 -0.63 0.81
N VAL A 59 -7.15 -0.99 0.43
CA VAL A 59 -6.85 -2.16 -0.41
C VAL A 59 -6.19 -3.24 0.43
N GLY A 60 -6.56 -4.51 0.20
CA GLY A 60 -5.94 -5.63 0.90
C GLY A 60 -4.42 -5.70 0.67
N THR A 61 -3.65 -5.95 1.74
CA THR A 61 -2.18 -5.93 1.74
C THR A 61 -1.54 -6.79 0.65
N LYS A 62 -2.08 -7.99 0.39
CA LYS A 62 -1.61 -8.89 -0.68
C LYS A 62 -1.72 -8.25 -2.07
N LYS A 63 -2.80 -7.51 -2.32
CA LYS A 63 -3.03 -6.82 -3.60
C LYS A 63 -2.11 -5.60 -3.74
N VAL A 64 -1.93 -4.84 -2.66
CA VAL A 64 -0.97 -3.72 -2.62
C VAL A 64 0.45 -4.21 -2.92
N ALA A 65 0.87 -5.32 -2.30
CA ALA A 65 2.17 -5.93 -2.56
C ALA A 65 2.33 -6.39 -4.02
N ALA A 66 1.29 -7.00 -4.60
CA ALA A 66 1.30 -7.40 -6.02
C ALA A 66 1.44 -6.18 -6.95
N ILE A 67 0.75 -5.07 -6.66
CA ILE A 67 0.86 -3.81 -7.41
C ILE A 67 2.28 -3.23 -7.31
N ALA A 68 2.90 -3.25 -6.12
CA ALA A 68 4.27 -2.78 -5.93
C ALA A 68 5.29 -3.62 -6.72
N ILE A 69 5.14 -4.95 -6.70
CA ILE A 69 5.98 -5.87 -7.49
C ILE A 69 5.79 -5.59 -8.98
N GLU A 70 4.56 -5.39 -9.44
CA GLU A 70 4.29 -5.09 -10.84
C GLU A 70 4.89 -3.74 -11.29
N ALA A 71 4.76 -2.71 -10.46
CA ALA A 71 5.36 -1.41 -10.73
C ALA A 71 6.89 -1.51 -10.86
N ARG A 72 7.52 -2.35 -10.02
CA ARG A 72 8.95 -2.63 -10.07
C ARG A 72 9.37 -3.45 -11.28
N GLU A 73 8.67 -4.54 -11.57
CA GLU A 73 9.13 -5.54 -12.52
C GLU A 73 8.71 -5.26 -13.96
N LYS A 74 7.48 -4.80 -14.17
CA LYS A 74 6.97 -4.52 -15.53
C LYS A 74 7.24 -3.09 -15.95
N MET A 75 6.92 -2.13 -15.08
CA MET A 75 7.05 -0.70 -15.38
C MET A 75 8.44 -0.13 -15.02
N LYS A 76 9.29 -0.91 -14.34
CA LYS A 76 10.65 -0.51 -13.91
C LYS A 76 10.69 0.77 -13.08
N LEU A 77 9.61 1.06 -12.34
CA LEU A 77 9.49 2.23 -11.49
C LEU A 77 10.32 2.04 -10.22
N ARG A 78 11.19 3.00 -9.92
CA ARG A 78 12.09 2.94 -8.77
C ARG A 78 11.50 3.53 -7.51
N HIS A 79 10.84 4.68 -7.61
CA HIS A 79 10.33 5.42 -6.45
C HIS A 79 8.97 4.90 -5.96
N MET A 80 8.15 4.39 -6.87
CA MET A 80 6.80 3.95 -6.57
C MET A 80 6.73 2.75 -5.60
N PRO A 81 7.52 1.67 -5.78
CA PRO A 81 7.54 0.57 -4.81
C PRO A 81 8.00 1.02 -3.41
N LEU A 82 8.92 1.99 -3.33
CA LEU A 82 9.41 2.52 -2.06
C LEU A 82 8.29 3.29 -1.31
N LEU A 83 7.54 4.13 -2.03
CA LEU A 83 6.39 4.83 -1.46
C LEU A 83 5.36 3.84 -0.91
N ILE A 84 4.99 2.83 -1.70
CA ILE A 84 3.98 1.84 -1.30
C ILE A 84 4.42 1.12 -0.02
N VAL A 85 5.68 0.69 0.08
CA VAL A 85 6.21 0.03 1.28
C VAL A 85 6.18 0.95 2.49
N ARG A 86 6.58 2.21 2.32
CA ARG A 86 6.55 3.20 3.40
C ARG A 86 5.14 3.33 3.98
N GLU A 87 4.14 3.48 3.13
CA GLU A 87 2.74 3.59 3.57
C GLU A 87 2.26 2.30 4.25
N MET A 88 2.65 1.12 3.75
CA MET A 88 2.34 -0.15 4.39
C MET A 88 3.00 -0.31 5.77
N ALA A 89 4.21 0.21 5.97
CA ALA A 89 4.90 0.21 7.27
C ALA A 89 4.22 1.18 8.25
N ARG A 90 3.80 2.36 7.79
CA ARG A 90 3.10 3.36 8.60
C ARG A 90 1.78 2.82 9.16
N ILE A 91 1.02 2.05 8.36
CA ILE A 91 -0.22 1.37 8.82
C ILE A 91 0.07 0.42 9.99
N GLN A 92 1.26 -0.20 10.00
CA GLN A 92 1.70 -1.10 11.05
C GLN A 92 2.40 -0.37 12.21
N SER A 93 2.22 0.94 12.35
CA SER A 93 2.78 1.75 13.44
C SER A 93 4.31 1.76 13.53
N PHE A 94 5.02 1.45 12.44
CA PHE A 94 6.47 1.65 12.40
C PHE A 94 6.79 3.15 12.44
N PRO A 95 7.74 3.60 13.27
CA PRO A 95 8.17 4.99 13.27
C PRO A 95 8.92 5.31 11.97
N ASP A 96 8.88 6.57 11.53
CA ASP A 96 9.52 6.99 10.27
C ASP A 96 11.05 6.75 10.26
N GLN A 97 11.67 6.73 11.44
CA GLN A 97 13.10 6.45 11.62
C GLN A 97 13.44 4.95 11.70
N PHE A 98 12.46 4.05 11.53
CA PHE A 98 12.69 2.61 11.61
C PHE A 98 13.45 2.09 10.38
N GLU A 99 14.52 1.34 10.62
CA GLU A 99 15.35 0.76 9.56
C GLU A 99 15.09 -0.75 9.39
N PHE A 100 14.54 -1.14 8.23
CA PHE A 100 14.44 -2.55 7.84
C PHE A 100 15.78 -3.03 7.27
N ARG A 101 16.45 -3.95 7.97
CA ARG A 101 17.75 -4.51 7.57
C ARG A 101 17.56 -5.77 6.76
N SER A 102 17.99 -5.76 5.50
CA SER A 102 18.18 -6.91 4.57
C SER A 102 18.36 -6.35 3.15
N LYS A 103 18.45 -7.22 2.15
CA LYS A 103 18.32 -6.83 0.75
C LYS A 103 16.94 -6.23 0.48
N VAL A 104 16.92 -5.17 -0.32
CA VAL A 104 15.69 -4.49 -0.75
C VAL A 104 14.77 -5.50 -1.42
N THR A 105 15.24 -6.22 -2.44
CA THR A 105 14.52 -7.32 -3.10
C THR A 105 15.34 -8.60 -3.05
N THR A 106 14.66 -9.75 -2.96
CA THR A 106 15.26 -11.06 -3.18
C THR A 106 14.46 -11.79 -4.25
N GLY A 107 15.17 -12.32 -5.25
CA GLY A 107 14.58 -12.98 -6.42
C GLY A 107 14.76 -14.50 -6.35
N GLY A 108 13.80 -15.23 -6.92
CA GLY A 108 13.94 -16.68 -7.13
C GLY A 108 14.16 -17.49 -5.86
N GLN A 109 15.09 -18.44 -5.92
CA GLN A 109 15.39 -19.40 -4.84
C GLN A 109 15.88 -18.72 -3.55
N MET A 110 16.43 -17.51 -3.65
CA MET A 110 16.93 -16.77 -2.49
C MET A 110 15.84 -16.49 -1.45
N ARG A 111 14.56 -16.39 -1.86
CA ARG A 111 13.43 -16.17 -0.92
C ARG A 111 13.23 -17.28 0.11
N LYS A 112 13.81 -18.46 -0.10
CA LYS A 112 13.79 -19.56 0.87
C LYS A 112 14.77 -19.36 2.02
N PHE A 113 15.83 -18.58 1.77
CA PHE A 113 16.94 -18.40 2.70
C PHE A 113 17.02 -16.96 3.25
N GLU A 114 16.49 -15.98 2.51
CA GLU A 114 16.51 -14.57 2.89
C GLU A 114 15.15 -13.89 2.68
N VAL A 115 14.73 -13.12 3.69
CA VAL A 115 13.51 -12.33 3.67
C VAL A 115 13.85 -10.89 3.24
N PRO A 116 13.36 -10.42 2.07
CA PRO A 116 13.60 -9.05 1.60
C PRO A 116 12.87 -8.04 2.49
N GLN A 117 13.32 -6.78 2.45
CA GLN A 117 12.70 -5.70 3.21
C GLN A 117 11.18 -5.61 2.96
N TYR A 118 10.71 -5.74 1.70
CA TYR A 118 9.27 -5.74 1.37
C TYR A 118 8.47 -6.80 2.14
N THR A 119 9.03 -8.01 2.28
CA THR A 119 8.36 -9.11 2.99
C THR A 119 8.44 -8.93 4.50
N GLN A 120 9.52 -8.33 5.01
CA GLN A 120 9.61 -7.97 6.43
C GLN A 120 8.51 -6.98 6.79
N VAL A 121 8.32 -5.92 5.99
CA VAL A 121 7.21 -4.98 6.22
C VAL A 121 5.88 -5.71 6.23
N GLY A 122 5.61 -6.61 5.27
CA GLY A 122 4.31 -7.30 5.21
C GLY A 122 4.02 -8.29 6.35
N ASN A 123 5.05 -8.83 7.00
CA ASN A 123 4.93 -9.89 8.01
C ASN A 123 5.26 -9.43 9.45
N ALA A 124 5.78 -8.22 9.63
CA ALA A 124 6.25 -7.79 10.93
C ALA A 124 5.11 -7.56 11.92
N VAL A 125 5.41 -7.77 13.20
CA VAL A 125 4.48 -7.41 14.28
C VAL A 125 4.54 -5.89 14.46
N PRO A 126 3.40 -5.17 14.43
CA PRO A 126 3.35 -3.74 14.68
C PRO A 126 4.03 -3.34 16.00
N PRO A 127 4.93 -2.33 16.03
CA PRO A 127 5.63 -1.95 17.26
C PRO A 127 4.72 -1.58 18.42
N LEU A 128 3.62 -0.84 18.16
CA LEU A 128 2.66 -0.49 19.20
C LEU A 128 1.94 -1.73 19.76
N LEU A 129 1.61 -2.71 18.90
CA LEU A 129 1.03 -3.97 19.35
C LEU A 129 2.02 -4.74 20.22
N GLY A 130 3.29 -4.84 19.79
CA GLY A 130 4.35 -5.48 20.56
C GLY A 130 4.54 -4.85 21.94
N GLN A 131 4.56 -3.51 22.02
CA GLN A 131 4.66 -2.79 23.29
C GLN A 131 3.48 -3.12 24.24
N LYS A 132 2.25 -3.11 23.71
CA LYS A 132 1.05 -3.41 24.53
C LYS A 132 1.03 -4.86 24.99
N LEU A 133 1.45 -5.80 24.15
CA LEU A 133 1.60 -7.22 24.52
C LEU A 133 2.64 -7.37 25.63
N GLY A 134 3.82 -6.78 25.49
CA GLY A 134 4.87 -6.80 26.51
C GLY A 134 4.41 -6.25 27.85
N ALA A 135 3.72 -5.10 27.85
CA ALA A 135 3.17 -4.51 29.07
C ALA A 135 2.09 -5.39 29.72
N CYS A 136 1.30 -6.12 28.93
CA CYS A 136 0.31 -7.06 29.44
C CYS A 136 0.99 -8.26 30.12
N LEU A 137 2.05 -8.81 29.50
CA LEU A 137 2.81 -9.94 30.04
C LEU A 137 3.48 -9.58 31.37
N VAL A 138 4.11 -8.40 31.46
CA VAL A 138 4.73 -7.92 32.71
C VAL A 138 3.69 -7.87 33.86
N LYS A 139 2.52 -7.29 33.59
CA LYS A 139 1.43 -7.24 34.58
C LYS A 139 0.91 -8.61 35.00
N LEU A 140 0.93 -9.59 34.10
CA LEU A 140 0.53 -10.96 34.41
C LEU A 140 1.59 -11.66 35.25
N THR A 141 2.87 -11.48 34.93
CA THR A 141 3.97 -12.06 35.72
C THR A 141 4.11 -11.45 37.10
N GLU A 142 3.78 -10.17 37.29
CA GLU A 142 3.75 -9.52 38.62
C GLU A 142 2.58 -9.96 39.50
N ARG A 143 1.59 -10.66 38.94
CA ARG A 143 0.41 -11.19 39.65
C ARG A 143 0.53 -12.66 40.02
N LEU A 144 1.57 -13.34 39.54
CA LEU A 144 1.93 -14.72 39.89
C LEU A 144 2.90 -14.71 41.08
#